data_AF-A0A316FLQ5-F1
#
_entry.id   AF-A0A316FLQ5-F1
#
_cell.length_a   1.000
_cell.length_b   1.000
_cell.length_c   1.000
_cell.angle_alpha   90.00
_cell.angle_beta   90.00
_cell.angle_gamma   90.00
#
_symmetry.space_group_name_H-M   'P 1'
#
loop_
_entity.id
_entity.type
_entity.pdbx_description
1 polymer ?
#
loop_
_entity_poly.entity_id
_entity_poly.type
_entity_poly.pdbx_seq_one_letter_code
_entity_poly.pdbx_strand_id
1 'polypeptide(L)' 'MNELINGLSLMLVGMVTVFCFLTLLVFCISISSKVINRFWPEALPSTPQSSPENDDIIAAITSAVHQYRNKHK' A
#
# COMPACT_ATOMS: atom_id res chain seq x y z
N MET A 1 -19.84 -38.22 -27.66
CA MET A 1 -19.19 -37.81 -26.39
C MET A 1 -17.92 -36.96 -26.61
N ASN A 2 -17.33 -36.95 -27.82
CA ASN A 2 -16.16 -36.13 -28.15
C ASN A 2 -16.47 -34.66 -28.49
N GLU A 3 -17.63 -34.36 -29.10
CA GLU A 3 -17.98 -32.98 -29.51
C GLU A 3 -18.08 -32.00 -28.32
N LEU A 4 -18.62 -32.46 -27.19
CA LEU A 4 -18.71 -31.69 -25.95
C LEU A 4 -17.32 -31.42 -25.35
N ILE A 5 -16.42 -32.39 -25.41
CA ILE A 5 -15.03 -32.25 -24.96
C ILE A 5 -14.28 -31.22 -25.81
N ASN A 6 -14.52 -31.20 -27.13
CA ASN A 6 -13.88 -30.27 -28.05
C ASN A 6 -14.35 -28.84 -27.80
N GLY A 7 -15.66 -28.62 -27.66
CA GLY A 7 -16.21 -27.30 -27.33
C GLY A 7 -15.73 -26.78 -25.98
N LEU A 8 -15.69 -27.64 -24.96
CA LEU A 8 -15.17 -27.29 -23.62
C LEU A 8 -13.68 -26.95 -23.67
N SER A 9 -12.89 -27.69 -24.44
CA SER A 9 -11.46 -27.42 -24.62
C SER A 9 -11.23 -26.06 -25.28
N LEU A 10 -12.05 -25.70 -26.28
CA LEU A 10 -11.96 -24.41 -26.98
C LEU A 10 -12.32 -23.23 -26.05
N MET A 11 -13.34 -23.40 -25.21
CA MET A 11 -13.70 -22.43 -24.17
C MET A 11 -12.58 -22.25 -23.15
N LEU A 12 -12.00 -23.35 -22.66
CA LEU A 12 -10.91 -23.32 -21.68
C LEU A 12 -9.66 -22.65 -22.27
N VAL A 13 -9.31 -22.95 -23.51
CA VAL A 13 -8.18 -22.32 -24.22
C VAL A 13 -8.40 -20.81 -24.36
N GLY A 14 -9.60 -20.39 -24.77
CA GLY A 14 -9.94 -18.96 -24.87
C GLY A 14 -9.84 -18.25 -23.52
N MET A 15 -10.39 -18.86 -22.47
CA MET A 15 -10.35 -18.30 -21.11
C MET A 15 -8.91 -18.16 -20.60
N VAL A 16 -8.08 -19.20 -20.75
CA VAL A 16 -6.69 -19.19 -20.28
C VAL A 16 -5.86 -18.18 -21.08
N THR A 17 -6.08 -18.06 -22.39
CA THR A 17 -5.35 -17.11 -23.24
C THR A 17 -5.61 -15.67 -22.81
N VAL A 18 -6.89 -15.31 -22.60
CA VAL A 18 -7.26 -13.97 -22.13
C VAL A 18 -6.75 -13.73 -20.71
N PHE A 19 -6.87 -14.71 -19.82
CA PHE A 19 -6.36 -14.59 -18.45
C PHE A 19 -4.84 -14.39 -18.42
N CYS A 20 -4.09 -15.14 -19.22
CA CYS A 20 -2.65 -14.99 -19.34
C CYS A 20 -2.28 -13.59 -19.87
N PHE A 21 -3.00 -13.11 -20.90
CA PHE A 21 -2.79 -11.78 -21.45
C PHE A 21 -3.06 -10.66 -20.43
N LEU A 22 -4.20 -10.74 -19.72
CA LEU A 22 -4.54 -9.79 -18.66
C LEU A 22 -3.52 -9.82 -17.51
N THR A 23 -3.07 -11.02 -17.09
CA THR A 23 -2.05 -11.18 -16.05
C THR A 23 -0.75 -10.49 -16.45
N LEU A 24 -0.34 -10.64 -17.72
CA LEU A 24 0.85 -10.00 -18.27
C LEU A 24 0.68 -8.47 -18.30
N LEU A 25 -0.49 -7.96 -18.71
CA LEU A 25 -0.81 -6.54 -18.66
C LEU A 25 -0.75 -5.97 -17.24
N VAL A 26 -1.37 -6.65 -16.27
CA VAL A 26 -1.35 -6.26 -14.86
C VAL A 26 0.08 -6.25 -14.33
N PHE A 27 0.90 -7.24 -14.69
CA PHE A 27 2.30 -7.28 -14.29
C PHE A 27 3.09 -6.10 -14.88
N CYS A 28 2.86 -5.76 -16.14
CA CYS A 28 3.48 -4.60 -16.79
C CYS A 28 3.11 -3.28 -16.08
N ILE A 29 1.84 -3.10 -15.74
CA ILE A 29 1.35 -1.92 -14.99
C ILE A 29 1.88 -1.92 -13.54
N SER A 30 2.02 -3.10 -12.92
CA SER A 30 2.61 -3.21 -11.58
C SER A 30 4.10 -2.85 -11.58
N ILE A 31 4.84 -3.30 -12.60
CA ILE A 31 6.23 -2.89 -12.81
C ILE A 31 6.30 -1.38 -13.02
N SER A 32 5.43 -0.80 -13.85
CA SER A 32 5.44 0.65 -14.05
C SER A 32 5.19 1.39 -12.74
N SER A 33 4.24 0.97 -11.91
CA SER A 33 4.01 1.56 -10.58
C SER A 33 5.25 1.46 -9.67
N LYS A 34 5.95 0.31 -9.67
CA LYS A 34 7.14 0.09 -8.84
C LYS A 34 8.37 0.86 -9.34
N VAL A 35 8.51 0.98 -10.67
CA VAL A 35 9.54 1.79 -11.33
C VAL A 35 9.28 3.26 -11.05
N ILE A 36 8.05 3.75 -11.23
CA ILE A 36 7.69 5.14 -10.92
C ILE A 36 8.03 5.47 -9.47
N ASN A 37 7.61 4.66 -8.50
CA ASN A 37 7.87 4.94 -7.08
C ASN A 37 9.38 4.88 -6.72
N ARG A 38 10.16 4.05 -7.44
CA ARG A 38 11.61 3.93 -7.22
C ARG A 38 12.43 5.05 -7.86
N PHE A 39 12.06 5.50 -9.06
CA PHE A 39 12.81 6.51 -9.84
C PHE A 39 12.29 7.93 -9.63
N TRP A 40 10.99 8.08 -9.41
CA TRP A 40 10.34 9.29 -8.93
C TRP A 40 9.62 8.95 -7.63
N PRO A 41 10.35 8.83 -6.50
CA PRO A 41 9.71 8.93 -5.22
C PRO A 41 9.08 10.31 -5.17
N GLU A 42 7.80 10.39 -5.51
CA GLU A 42 6.96 11.50 -5.11
C GLU A 42 7.12 11.52 -3.60
N ALA A 43 7.77 12.57 -3.09
CA ALA A 43 7.93 12.75 -1.67
C ALA A 43 6.53 12.85 -1.10
N LEU A 44 5.96 11.69 -0.71
CA LEU A 44 4.86 11.63 0.22
C LEU A 44 5.28 12.60 1.31
N PRO A 45 4.49 13.66 1.60
CA PRO A 45 4.84 14.59 2.65
C PRO A 45 5.15 13.72 3.84
N SER A 46 6.43 13.70 4.23
CA SER A 46 6.86 12.97 5.40
C SER A 46 6.00 13.58 6.48
N THR A 47 5.02 12.84 6.99
CA THR A 47 4.36 13.19 8.25
C THR A 47 5.49 13.62 9.15
N PRO A 48 5.54 14.90 9.59
CA PRO A 48 6.74 15.46 10.17
C PRO A 48 7.22 14.47 11.23
N GLN A 49 8.33 13.80 10.92
CA GLN A 49 9.00 12.94 11.88
C GLN A 49 9.25 13.85 13.06
N SER A 50 8.70 13.49 14.22
CA SER A 50 8.62 14.36 15.39
C SER A 50 9.93 15.12 15.52
N SER A 51 9.89 16.43 15.20
CA SER A 51 11.06 17.26 15.43
C SER A 51 11.30 17.25 16.93
N PRO A 52 12.57 17.27 17.40
CA PRO A 52 12.88 17.23 18.83
C PRO A 52 12.09 18.26 19.65
N GLU A 53 11.72 19.38 19.03
CA GLU A 53 10.83 20.41 19.59
C GLU A 53 9.43 19.89 19.97
N ASN A 54 8.83 19.03 19.14
CA ASN A 54 7.52 18.44 19.45
C ASN A 54 7.61 17.46 20.62
N ASP A 55 8.68 16.67 20.69
CA ASP A 55 8.90 15.75 21.81
C ASP A 55 9.13 16.52 23.12
N ASP A 56 9.83 17.65 23.08
CA ASP A 56 10.04 18.53 24.24
C ASP A 56 8.72 19.20 24.69
N ILE A 57 7.90 19.66 23.74
CA ILE A 57 6.55 20.19 24.04
C ILE A 57 5.66 19.11 24.66
N ILE A 58 5.67 17.88 24.12
CA ILE A 58 4.88 16.76 24.65
C ILE A 58 5.37 16.38 26.06
N ALA A 59 6.69 16.38 26.30
CA ALA A 59 7.27 16.13 27.61
C ALA A 59 6.88 17.22 28.63
N ALA A 60 6.93 18.50 28.23
CA ALA A 60 6.52 19.63 29.05
C ALA A 60 5.03 19.55 29.43
N ILE A 61 4.15 19.28 28.46
CA ILE A 61 2.70 19.11 28.70
C ILE A 61 2.44 17.93 29.65
N THR A 62 3.11 16.80 29.42
CA THR A 62 2.98 15.61 30.27
C THR A 62 3.39 15.91 31.71
N SER A 63 4.49 16.64 31.90
CA SER A 63 4.97 17.06 33.23
C SER A 63 3.98 18.01 33.93
N ALA A 64 3.38 18.94 33.20
CA ALA A 64 2.41 19.90 33.73
C ALA A 64 1.12 19.19 34.18
N VAL A 65 0.62 18.25 33.38
CA VAL A 65 -0.57 17.45 33.73
C VAL A 65 -0.29 16.56 34.95
N HIS A 66 0.90 15.93 35.01
CA HIS A 66 1.32 15.14 36.17
C HIS A 66 1.37 16.00 37.44
N GLN A 67 1.95 17.19 37.35
CA GLN A 67 2.07 18.11 38.49
C GLN A 67 0.69 18.61 38.94
N TYR A 68 -0.20 18.95 38.00
CA TYR A 68 -1.59 19.34 38.30
C TYR A 68 -2.35 18.23 39.03
N ARG A 69 -2.24 16.98 38.55
CA ARG A 69 -2.91 15.82 39.16
C ARG A 69 -2.37 15.50 40.55
N ASN A 70 -1.08 15.71 40.79
CA ASN A 70 -0.47 15.48 42.09
C ASN A 70 -0.79 16.60 43.11
N LYS A 71 -1.07 17.82 42.62
CA LYS A 71 -1.41 18.98 43.44
C LYS A 71 -2.91 19.07 43.76
N HIS A 72 -3.77 18.51 42.91
CA HIS A 72 -5.24 18.44 43.12
C HIS A 72 -5.71 17.08 43.64
N LYS A 73 -4.86 16.41 44.43
CA LYS A 73 -5.16 15.20 45.19
C LYS A 73 -5.04 15.51 46.67
#